data_AF-A0A3D2RS15-F1
#
_entry.id   AF-A0A3D2RS15-F1
#
_cell.length_a   1.000
_cell.length_b   1.000
_cell.length_c   1.000
_cell.angle_alpha   90.00
_cell.angle_beta   90.00
_cell.angle_gamma   90.00
#
_symmetry.space_group_name_H-M   'P 1'
#
loop_
_entity.id
_entity.type
_entity.pdbx_description
1 polymer ?
#
loop_
_entity_poly.entity_id
_entity_poly.type
_entity_poly.pdbx_seq_one_letter_code
_entity_poly.pdbx_strand_id
1 'polypeptide(L)' 'MRLEMRQQILDLQREIGTTMIYVTHDQKEALAMSHRMAVMDRGHVVQVGTARELYQNPNSRFLADFI' A
#
# COMPACT_ATOMS: atom_id res chain seq x y z
N MET A 1 1.25 -18.91 8.86
CA MET A 1 2.61 -18.68 8.35
C MET A 1 2.84 -17.32 7.67
N ARG A 2 2.38 -17.02 6.43
CA ARG A 2 2.70 -15.70 5.80
C ARG A 2 2.11 -14.47 6.51
N LEU A 3 0.93 -14.60 7.08
CA LEU A 3 0.24 -13.50 7.78
C LEU A 3 0.93 -13.12 9.11
N GLU A 4 1.35 -14.12 9.88
CA GLU A 4 2.00 -13.92 11.18
C GLU A 4 3.35 -13.22 11.04
N MET A 5 4.14 -13.61 10.04
CA MET A 5 5.44 -13.00 9.79
C MET A 5 5.33 -11.52 9.40
N ARG A 6 4.25 -11.14 8.69
CA ARG A 6 3.97 -9.73 8.39
C ARG A 6 3.55 -8.93 9.59
N GLN A 7 2.73 -9.51 10.47
CA GLN A 7 2.33 -8.83 11.68
C GLN A 7 3.54 -8.48 12.54
N GLN A 8 4.50 -9.41 12.66
CA GLN A 8 5.76 -9.15 13.35
C GLN A 8 6.58 -8.01 12.73
N ILE A 9 6.63 -7.90 11.39
CA ILE A 9 7.31 -6.79 10.71
C ILE A 9 6.63 -5.45 11.01
N LEU A 10 5.29 -5.43 11.02
CA LEU A 10 4.53 -4.22 11.33
C LEU A 10 4.72 -3.79 12.79
N ASP A 11 4.71 -4.73 13.72
CA ASP A 11 4.90 -4.43 15.13
C ASP A 11 6.33 -3.93 15.40
N LEU A 12 7.33 -4.53 14.75
CA LEU A 12 8.71 -4.06 14.77
C LEU A 12 8.86 -2.66 14.16
N GLN A 13 8.19 -2.37 13.03
CA GLN A 13 8.21 -1.04 12.42
C GLN A 13 7.64 0.02 13.37
N ARG A 14 6.55 -0.30 14.08
CA ARG A 14 5.95 0.61 15.07
C ARG A 14 6.88 0.84 16.26
N GLU A 15 7.58 -0.20 16.72
CA GLU A 15 8.52 -0.12 17.84
C GLU A 15 9.77 0.69 17.50
N ILE A 16 10.30 0.54 16.28
CA ILE A 16 11.50 1.25 15.81
C ILE A 16 11.21 2.71 15.41
N GLY A 17 9.95 3.04 15.07
CA GLY A 17 9.52 4.41 14.75
C GLY A 17 10.17 5.01 13.50
N THR A 18 10.72 4.18 12.61
CA THR A 18 11.42 4.62 11.40
C THR A 18 10.49 4.58 10.17
N THR A 19 10.78 5.41 9.18
CA THR A 19 10.06 5.42 7.90
C THR A 19 10.37 4.14 7.12
N MET A 20 9.33 3.38 6.76
CA MET A 20 9.45 2.15 5.99
C MET A 20 8.71 2.28 4.67
N ILE A 21 9.33 1.79 3.59
CA ILE A 21 8.71 1.65 2.28
C ILE A 21 8.59 0.16 1.99
N TYR A 22 7.38 -0.30 1.68
CA TYR A 22 7.09 -1.67 1.28
C TYR A 22 6.53 -1.66 -0.14
N VAL A 23 7.01 -2.59 -0.98
CA VAL A 23 6.58 -2.75 -2.37
C VAL A 23 5.99 -4.14 -2.53
N THR A 24 4.77 -4.21 -3.04
CA THR A 24 4.07 -5.47 -3.30
C THR A 24 3.23 -5.35 -4.58
N HIS A 25 2.99 -6.48 -5.22
CA HIS A 25 2.00 -6.61 -6.29
C HIS A 25 0.63 -7.07 -5.77
N ASP A 26 0.51 -7.38 -4.47
CA ASP A 26 -0.76 -7.77 -3.84
C ASP A 26 -1.48 -6.52 -3.28
N GLN A 27 -2.63 -6.23 -3.88
CA GLN A 27 -3.46 -5.07 -3.58
C GLN A 27 -4.03 -5.11 -2.16
N LYS A 28 -4.49 -6.29 -1.69
CA LYS A 28 -5.12 -6.44 -0.38
C LYS A 28 -4.12 -6.18 0.74
N GLU A 29 -2.89 -6.63 0.55
CA GLU A 29 -1.80 -6.37 1.48
C GLU A 29 -1.44 -4.89 1.54
N ALA A 30 -1.34 -4.24 0.37
CA ALA A 30 -1.02 -2.82 0.31
C ALA A 30 -2.08 -1.97 1.03
N LEU A 31 -3.37 -2.26 0.80
CA LEU A 31 -4.51 -1.58 1.44
C LEU A 31 -4.57 -1.81 2.95
N ALA A 32 -4.25 -3.02 3.42
CA ALA A 32 -4.36 -3.39 4.83
C ALA A 32 -3.22 -2.83 5.70
N MET A 33 -2.05 -2.57 5.11
CA MET A 33 -0.83 -2.28 5.86
C MET A 33 -0.39 -0.80 5.81
N SER A 34 -0.83 -0.04 4.80
CA SER A 34 -0.20 1.23 4.47
C SER A 34 -1.01 2.43 4.95
N HIS A 35 -0.35 3.34 5.67
CA HIS A 35 -0.92 4.65 6.01
C HIS A 35 -1.13 5.52 4.77
N ARG A 36 -0.20 5.43 3.81
CA ARG A 36 -0.23 6.04 2.48
C ARG A 36 0.41 5.08 1.48
N MET A 37 -0.08 5.09 0.25
CA MET A 37 0.35 4.24 -0.84
C MET A 37 0.59 5.07 -2.10
N ALA A 38 1.51 4.60 -2.94
CA ALA A 38 1.68 5.06 -4.30
C ALA A 38 1.39 3.90 -5.24
N VAL A 39 0.49 4.09 -6.21
CA VAL A 39 0.27 3.13 -7.29
C VAL A 39 1.08 3.56 -8.50
N MET A 40 1.76 2.60 -9.11
CA MET A 40 2.63 2.83 -10.26
C MET A 40 2.16 2.02 -11.48
N ASP A 41 2.20 2.62 -12.66
CA ASP A 41 2.01 1.96 -13.95
C ASP A 41 3.16 2.36 -14.90
N ARG A 42 3.77 1.37 -15.55
CA ARG A 42 4.87 1.57 -16.52
C ARG A 42 5.96 2.54 -16.04
N GLY A 43 6.39 2.40 -14.80
CA GLY A 43 7.44 3.22 -14.19
C GLY A 43 7.01 4.64 -13.77
N HIS A 44 5.73 4.99 -13.90
CA HIS A 44 5.19 6.29 -13.50
C HIS A 44 4.26 6.12 -12.30
N VAL A 45 4.32 7.06 -11.36
CA VAL A 45 3.35 7.13 -10.26
C VAL A 45 2.02 7.64 -10.80
N VAL A 46 0.99 6.81 -10.70
CA VAL A 46 -0.38 7.13 -11.15
C VAL A 46 -1.09 7.97 -10.10
N GLN A 47 -1.05 7.54 -8.83
CA GLN A 47 -1.66 8.27 -7.72
C GLN A 47 -0.95 7.94 -6.41
N VAL A 48 -0.85 8.93 -5.52
CA VAL A 48 -0.41 8.76 -4.14
C VAL A 48 -1.53 9.22 -3.22
N GLY A 49 -1.89 8.41 -2.23
CA GLY A 49 -2.96 8.73 -1.30
C GLY A 49 -3.08 7.72 -0.18
N THR A 50 -4.04 7.93 0.71
CA THR A 50 -4.48 6.90 1.67
C THR A 50 -5.17 5.76 0.92
N ALA A 51 -5.21 4.56 1.51
CA ALA A 51 -5.95 3.42 0.96
C ALA A 51 -7.41 3.80 0.64
N ARG A 52 -8.05 4.59 1.51
CA ARG A 52 -9.41 5.08 1.33
C ARG A 52 -9.56 6.00 0.13
N GLU A 53 -8.65 6.97 -0.05
CA GLU A 53 -8.71 7.90 -1.18
C GLU A 53 -8.50 7.17 -2.51
N LEU A 54 -7.57 6.21 -2.55
CA LEU A 54 -7.31 5.42 -3.74
C LEU A 54 -8.52 4.53 -4.12
N TYR A 55 -9.26 4.03 -3.13
CA TYR A 55 -10.48 3.25 -3.35
C TYR A 55 -11.69 4.12 -3.73
N GLN A 56 -11.90 5.24 -3.04
CA GLN A 56 -13.12 6.06 -3.19
C GLN A 56 -13.02 7.08 -4.32
N ASN A 57 -11.81 7.58 -4.61
CA ASN A 57 -11.56 8.62 -5.60
C ASN A 57 -10.34 8.28 -6.47
N PRO A 58 -10.39 7.18 -7.26
CA PRO A 58 -9.33 6.85 -8.19
C PRO A 58 -9.28 7.89 -9.33
N ASN A 59 -8.08 8.39 -9.64
CA ASN A 59 -7.87 9.42 -10.66
C ASN A 59 -7.75 8.87 -12.09
N SER A 60 -7.80 7.55 -12.26
CA SER A 60 -7.69 6.88 -13.56
C SER A 60 -8.49 5.59 -13.58
N ARG A 61 -8.93 5.17 -14.78
CA ARG A 61 -9.59 3.87 -14.98
C ARG A 61 -8.70 2.71 -14.59
N PHE A 62 -7.40 2.79 -14.94
CA PHE A 62 -6.42 1.80 -14.51
C PHE A 62 -6.43 1.63 -12.99
N LEU A 63 -6.38 2.72 -12.24
CA LEU A 63 -6.39 2.66 -10.78
C LEU A 63 -7.72 2.13 -10.23
N ALA A 64 -8.84 2.52 -10.83
CA ALA A 64 -10.17 2.02 -10.46
C ALA A 64 -10.32 0.52 -10.72
N ASP A 65 -9.70 -0.01 -11.78
CA ASP A 65 -9.67 -1.44 -12.09
C ASP A 65 -8.62 -2.20 -11.24
N PHE A 66 -7.63 -1.49 -10.69
CA PHE A 66 -6.52 -2.05 -9.93
C PHE A 66 -6.80 -2.21 -8.44
N ILE A 67 -7.84 -1.59 -7.87
CA ILE A 67 -8.11 -1.61 -6.42
C ILE A 67 -9.44 -2.29 -6.11
#